data_AF-A0ABD4XU94-F1
#
_entry.id   AF-A0ABD4XU94-F1
#
_cell.length_a   1.000
_cell.length_b   1.000
_cell.length_c   1.000
_cell.angle_alpha   90.00
_cell.angle_beta   90.00
_cell.angle_gamma   90.00
#
_symmetry.space_group_name_H-M   'P 1'
#
loop_
_entity.id
_entity.type
_entity.pdbx_description
1 polymer ?
#
loop_
_entity_poly.entity_id
_entity_poly.type
_entity_poly.pdbx_seq_one_letter_code
_entity_poly.pdbx_strand_id
1 'polypeptide(L)'
;MSRYPISIWWVRSDLRLEDNPALSEATIESEVVIPVFVFDLKSEMPKSKSRSNFLNGALNDLDSRLREIGSRLLIKQGDTAQELAKIIDGES
;
A
#
# COMPACT_ATOMS: atom_id res chain seq x y z
N MET A 1 4.61 -23.80 -3.36
CA MET A 1 5.83 -22.97 -3.57
C MET A 1 5.32 -21.63 -4.04
N SER A 2 5.75 -20.55 -3.40
CA SER A 2 5.53 -19.18 -3.86
C SER A 2 6.11 -19.01 -5.26
N ARG A 3 5.40 -18.28 -6.12
CA ARG A 3 5.81 -17.96 -7.49
C ARG A 3 6.76 -16.76 -7.54
N TYR A 4 6.64 -15.85 -6.59
CA TYR A 4 7.43 -14.63 -6.50
C TYR A 4 8.10 -14.51 -5.12
N PRO A 5 9.36 -14.05 -5.04
CA PRO A 5 9.99 -13.81 -3.74
C PRO A 5 9.33 -12.61 -3.03
N ILE A 6 9.00 -11.55 -3.77
CA ILE A 6 8.41 -10.33 -3.23
C ILE A 6 7.32 -9.85 -4.20
N SER A 7 6.18 -9.43 -3.66
CA SER A 7 5.14 -8.69 -4.38
C SER A 7 4.83 -7.37 -3.70
N ILE A 8 4.42 -6.37 -4.48
CA ILE A 8 3.92 -5.10 -3.97
C ILE A 8 2.40 -5.13 -4.03
N TRP A 9 1.75 -4.89 -2.89
CA TRP A 9 0.33 -4.57 -2.84
C TRP A 9 0.17 -3.05 -2.88
N TRP A 10 -0.10 -2.52 -4.07
CA TRP A 10 -0.32 -1.09 -4.26
C TRP A 10 -1.75 -0.69 -3.84
N VAL A 11 -1.85 -0.07 -2.68
CA VAL A 11 -3.09 0.37 -2.07
C VAL A 11 -3.49 1.74 -2.65
N ARG A 12 -4.72 1.83 -3.17
CA ARG A 12 -5.29 3.06 -3.74
C ARG A 12 -6.56 3.47 -3.01
N SER A 13 -7.72 3.05 -3.53
CA SER A 13 -9.04 3.39 -3.00
C SER A 13 -9.60 2.33 -2.06
N ASP A 14 -9.07 1.12 -2.10
CA ASP A 14 -9.48 0.02 -1.24
C ASP A 14 -8.44 -0.19 -0.14
N LEU A 15 -8.76 0.30 1.05
CA LEU A 15 -7.90 0.25 2.23
C LEU A 15 -8.22 -0.96 3.13
N ARG A 16 -8.85 -2.00 2.59
CA ARG A 16 -9.30 -3.17 3.36
C ARG A 16 -8.27 -4.29 3.30
N LEU A 17 -8.00 -4.89 4.46
CA LEU A 17 -7.24 -6.15 4.57
C LEU A 17 -8.12 -7.37 4.33
N GLU A 18 -9.39 -7.28 4.70
CA GLU A 18 -10.37 -8.36 4.53
C GLU A 18 -11.05 -8.25 3.18
N ASP A 19 -11.36 -9.40 2.59
CA ASP A 19 -12.11 -9.52 1.34
C ASP A 19 -11.47 -8.73 0.19
N ASN A 20 -10.14 -8.73 0.14
CA ASN A 20 -9.35 -8.11 -0.92
C ASN A 20 -8.72 -9.21 -1.81
N PRO A 21 -9.32 -9.51 -2.97
CA PRO A 21 -8.82 -10.56 -3.85
C PRO A 21 -7.38 -10.35 -4.31
N ALA A 22 -6.98 -9.09 -4.55
CA ALA A 22 -5.62 -8.76 -4.96
C ALA A 22 -4.61 -9.03 -3.85
N LEU A 23 -4.95 -8.71 -2.60
CA LEU A 23 -4.11 -9.06 -1.45
C LEU A 23 -4.06 -10.57 -1.24
N SER A 24 -5.20 -11.26 -1.34
CA SER A 24 -5.29 -12.71 -1.19
C SER A 24 -4.37 -13.43 -2.19
N GLU A 25 -4.48 -13.09 -3.48
CA GLU A 25 -3.61 -13.63 -4.53
C GLU A 25 -2.14 -13.31 -4.27
N ALA A 26 -1.81 -12.07 -3.89
CA ALA A 26 -0.43 -11.68 -3.59
C ALA A 26 0.16 -12.50 -2.42
N THR A 27 -0.62 -12.77 -1.37
CA THR A 27 -0.16 -13.59 -0.23
C THR A 27 -0.03 -15.06 -0.53
N ILE A 28 -0.78 -15.59 -1.51
CA ILE A 28 -0.67 -16.98 -1.96
C ILE A 28 0.55 -17.16 -2.86
N GLU A 29 0.76 -16.21 -3.78
CA GLU A 29 1.78 -16.32 -4.82
C GLU A 29 3.16 -15.83 -4.38
N SER A 30 3.29 -15.19 -3.21
CA SER A 30 4.53 -14.50 -2.80
C SER A 30 5.02 -14.86 -1.40
N GLU A 31 6.34 -14.89 -1.18
CA GLU A 31 6.91 -15.07 0.17
C GLU A 31 6.73 -13.82 1.03
N VAL A 32 6.90 -12.65 0.41
CA VAL A 32 6.76 -11.35 1.06
C VAL A 32 5.81 -10.48 0.25
N VAL A 33 4.87 -9.82 0.93
CA VAL A 33 4.02 -8.78 0.35
C VAL A 33 4.34 -7.47 1.05
N ILE A 34 4.66 -6.44 0.25
CA ILE A 34 4.93 -5.08 0.72
C ILE A 34 3.70 -4.21 0.43
N PRO A 35 2.92 -3.82 1.46
CA PRO A 35 1.83 -2.87 1.29
C PRO A 35 2.39 -1.46 1.04
N VAL A 36 1.95 -0.82 -0.05
CA VAL A 36 2.44 0.51 -0.43
C VAL A 36 1.28 1.43 -0.79
N PHE A 37 1.27 2.63 -0.21
CA PHE A 37 0.40 3.73 -0.61
C PHE A 37 1.26 4.89 -1.13
N VAL A 38 0.90 5.44 -2.29
CA VAL A 38 1.61 6.59 -2.89
C VAL A 38 0.68 7.79 -2.96
N PHE A 39 1.07 8.89 -2.32
CA PHE A 39 0.49 10.20 -2.56
C PHE A 39 0.97 10.73 -3.92
N ASP A 40 0.20 10.40 -4.96
CA ASP A 40 0.51 10.79 -6.33
C ASP A 40 0.27 12.29 -6.54
N LEU A 41 1.31 13.02 -6.94
CA LEU A 41 1.26 14.46 -7.24
C LEU A 41 0.35 14.80 -8.43
N LYS A 42 0.11 13.84 -9.33
CA LYS A 42 -0.79 13.97 -10.48
C LYS A 42 -2.22 13.58 -10.15
N SER A 43 -2.45 12.88 -9.04
CA SER A 43 -3.79 12.53 -8.59
C SER A 43 -4.43 13.74 -7.93
N GLU A 44 -5.72 13.95 -8.16
CA GLU A 44 -6.48 14.95 -7.41
C GLU A 44 -6.53 14.53 -5.94
N MET A 45 -5.56 15.01 -5.15
CA MET A 45 -5.60 14.87 -3.71
C MET A 45 -6.93 15.42 -3.19
N PRO A 46 -7.48 14.82 -2.12
CA PRO A 46 -8.72 15.31 -1.54
C PRO A 46 -8.65 16.83 -1.27
N LYS A 47 -9.41 17.61 -2.05
CA LYS A 47 -9.40 19.08 -2.00
C LYS A 47 -10.04 19.63 -0.72
N SER A 48 -10.76 18.80 0.04
CA SER A 48 -11.41 19.18 1.30
C SER A 48 -10.69 18.61 2.52
N LYS A 49 -10.53 19.44 3.57
CA LYS A 49 -9.93 19.04 4.85
C LYS A 49 -10.58 17.80 5.45
N SER A 50 -11.90 17.68 5.34
CA SER A 50 -12.65 16.52 5.84
C SER A 50 -12.22 15.22 5.16
N ARG A 51 -12.06 15.23 3.83
CA ARG A 51 -11.67 14.05 3.06
C ARG A 51 -10.19 13.69 3.28
N SER A 52 -9.31 14.66 3.47
CA SER A 52 -7.92 14.42 3.85
C SER A 52 -7.80 13.80 5.24
N ASN A 53 -8.56 14.31 6.22
CA ASN A 53 -8.58 13.74 7.57
C ASN A 53 -9.13 12.32 7.59
N PHE A 54 -10.18 12.05 6.81
CA PHE A 54 -10.72 10.70 6.66
C PHE A 54 -9.69 9.74 6.05
N LEU A 55 -9.03 10.14 4.97
CA LEU A 55 -7.99 9.34 4.33
C LEU A 55 -6.84 9.04 5.30
N ASN A 56 -6.34 10.05 6.01
CA ASN A 56 -5.28 9.86 7.01
C ASN A 56 -5.71 8.91 8.13
N GLY A 57 -6.95 9.04 8.62
CA GLY A 57 -7.50 8.12 9.62
C GLY A 57 -7.56 6.68 9.10
N ALA A 58 -8.03 6.48 7.87
CA ALA A 58 -8.10 5.16 7.26
C ALA A 58 -6.72 4.54 6.97
N LEU A 59 -5.73 5.34 6.56
CA LEU A 59 -4.35 4.88 6.38
C LEU A 59 -3.71 4.47 7.72
N ASN A 60 -3.96 5.22 8.78
CA ASN A 60 -3.46 4.89 10.12
C ASN A 60 -4.11 3.62 10.67
N ASP A 61 -5.41 3.42 10.45
CA ASP A 61 -6.12 2.19 10.82
C ASP A 61 -5.53 0.98 10.06
N LEU A 62 -5.35 1.11 8.75
CA LEU A 62 -4.73 0.07 7.93
C LEU A 62 -3.30 -0.26 8.38
N ASP A 63 -2.45 0.74 8.63
CA ASP A 63 -1.09 0.51 9.14
C ASP A 63 -1.09 -0.18 10.51
N SER A 64 -2.01 0.21 11.40
CA SER A 64 -2.14 -0.41 12.73
C SER A 64 -2.48 -1.89 12.62
N ARG A 65 -3.48 -2.23 11.79
CA ARG A 65 -3.86 -3.62 11.53
C ARG A 65 -2.77 -4.44 10.84
N LEU A 66 -2.00 -3.82 9.93
CA LEU A 66 -0.84 -4.46 9.31
C LEU A 66 0.26 -4.76 10.34
N ARG A 67 0.48 -3.86 11.31
CA ARG A 67 1.48 -4.07 12.39
C ARG A 67 1.11 -5.21 13.32
N GLU A 68 -0.18 -5.43 13.58
CA GLU A 68 -0.64 -6.56 14.39
C GLU A 68 -0.23 -7.93 13.82
N ILE A 69 -0.05 -8.02 12.49
CA ILE A 69 0.40 -9.23 11.79
C ILE A 69 1.89 -9.17 11.39
N GLY A 70 2.66 -8.23 11.95
CA GLY A 70 4.10 -8.11 11.70
C GLY A 70 4.48 -7.42 10.38
N SER A 71 3.51 -6.78 9.71
CA SER A 71 3.72 -5.99 8.49
C SER A 71 3.66 -4.47 8.80
N ARG A 72 3.71 -3.63 7.76
CA ARG A 72 3.54 -2.17 7.86
C ARG A 72 3.13 -1.60 6.51
N LEU A 73 2.42 -0.48 6.52
CA LEU A 73 2.11 0.29 5.33
C LEU A 73 3.27 1.22 4.98
N LEU A 74 3.84 1.06 3.78
CA LEU A 74 4.82 2.01 3.26
C LEU A 74 4.10 3.19 2.59
N ILE A 75 4.26 4.38 3.14
CA ILE A 75 3.71 5.61 2.57
C ILE A 75 4.81 6.34 1.81
N LYS A 76 4.60 6.59 0.51
CA LYS A 76 5.47 7.37 -0.36
C LYS A 76 4.72 8.57 -0.93
N GLN A 77 5.45 9.54 -1.47
CA GLN A 77 4.88 10.72 -2.11
C GLN A 77 5.71 11.03 -3.37
N GLY A 78 5.05 11.20 -4.52
CA GLY A 78 5.75 11.42 -5.78
C GLY A 78 5.02 10.85 -6.98
N ASP A 79 5.76 10.55 -8.04
CA ASP A 79 5.22 9.81 -9.18
C ASP A 79 5.10 8.33 -8.80
N THR A 80 3.88 7.77 -8.93
CA THR A 80 3.60 6.40 -8.51
C THR A 80 4.54 5.38 -9.17
N ALA A 81 4.80 5.49 -10.46
CA ALA A 81 5.64 4.51 -11.16
C ALA A 81 7.09 4.58 -10.66
N GLN A 82 7.62 5.79 -10.43
CA GLN A 82 8.96 5.97 -9.90
C GLN A 82 9.10 5.46 -8.46
N GLU A 83 8.15 5.76 -7.59
CA GLU A 83 8.19 5.31 -6.20
C GLU A 83 8.07 3.78 -6.08
N LEU A 84 7.24 3.15 -6.92
CA LEU A 84 7.15 1.69 -6.98
C LEU A 84 8.43 1.06 -7.53
N ALA A 85 9.05 1.63 -8.56
CA ALA A 85 10.31 1.14 -9.11
C ALA A 85 11.44 1.14 -8.07
N LYS A 86 11.59 2.24 -7.32
CA LYS A 86 12.59 2.35 -6.23
C LYS A 86 12.46 1.22 -5.20
N ILE A 87 11.23 0.85 -4.85
CA ILE A 87 10.96 -0.23 -3.89
C ILE A 87 11.39 -1.58 -4.47
N ILE A 88 11.16 -1.81 -5.76
CA ILE A 88 11.60 -3.05 -6.44
C ILE A 88 13.12 -3.12 -6.52
N ASP A 89 13.77 -1.98 -6.80
CA ASP A 89 15.24 -1.89 -6.93
C ASP A 89 15.99 -1.89 -5.58
N GLY A 90 15.26 -1.84 -4.45
CA GLY A 90 15.83 -1.83 -3.10
C GLY A 90 16.35 -0.46 -2.66
N GLU A 91 16.05 0.60 -3.41
CA GLU A 91 16.35 1.98 -3.05
C GLU A 91 15.25 2.50 -2.11
N SER A 92 15.45 2.38 -0.79
CA SER A 92 14.47 2.83 0.21
C SER A 92 14.91 4.04 1.02
#